data_AF-A0A4Q7J561-F1
#
_entry.id   AF-A0A4Q7J561-F1
#
_cell.length_a   1.000
_cell.length_b   1.000
_cell.length_c   1.000
_cell.angle_alpha   90.00
_cell.angle_beta   90.00
_cell.angle_gamma   90.00
#
_symmetry.space_group_name_H-M   'P 1'
#
loop_
_entity.id
_entity.type
_entity.pdbx_description
1 polymer ?
#
loop_
_entity_poly.entity_id
_entity_poly.type
_entity_poly.pdbx_seq_one_letter_code
_entity_poly.pdbx_strand_id
1 'polypeptide(L)'
;MGVDSGLPDFRGDHGFWEAYPPYARLGMRFVELADPEHFTADPELAWGFYGHRLELYRRTVPHAGFALLRSWGERAPGGVRVFTSNVDGQFQVAGFTGVAEAHGSIHHLQCLARCTERIWPADVTVTVDEETMRAVPPLPSCPDCGGVARPNILMFGDFGWVGDRTDAQLRELNEWRRRQRDLVVVELGAGRAVPTVRRYAELASAATGALIRINPREPEVRHGRGVSIPSGALPALSELDERLRPGR
;
A
#
# COMPACT_ATOMS: atom_id res chain seq x y z
N MET A 1 -8.95 -0.80 -3.64
CA MET A 1 -8.60 0.61 -3.41
C MET A 1 -7.83 1.16 -4.60
N GLY A 2 -6.51 0.98 -4.68
CA GLY A 2 -5.72 1.59 -5.76
C GLY A 2 -6.19 1.32 -7.20
N VAL A 3 -6.69 0.11 -7.48
CA VAL A 3 -7.18 -0.26 -8.82
C VAL A 3 -8.32 0.63 -9.31
N ASP A 4 -9.25 1.01 -8.44
CA ASP A 4 -10.36 1.90 -8.82
C ASP A 4 -9.91 3.36 -8.96
N SER A 5 -8.69 3.70 -8.51
CA SER A 5 -8.00 4.96 -8.81
C SER A 5 -7.19 4.89 -10.12
N GLY A 6 -7.24 3.78 -10.87
CA GLY A 6 -6.48 3.56 -12.10
C GLY A 6 -5.07 2.99 -11.89
N LEU A 7 -4.70 2.58 -10.67
CA LEU A 7 -3.44 1.84 -10.46
C LEU A 7 -3.56 0.41 -10.97
N PRO A 8 -2.46 -0.21 -11.42
CA PRO A 8 -2.51 -1.58 -11.91
C PRO A 8 -2.70 -2.61 -10.80
N ASP A 9 -3.31 -3.74 -11.15
CA ASP A 9 -3.43 -4.90 -10.26
C ASP A 9 -2.16 -5.75 -10.32
N PHE A 10 -1.47 -5.87 -9.18
CA PHE A 10 -0.20 -6.60 -9.06
C PHE A 10 -0.38 -8.09 -8.72
N ARG A 11 -1.62 -8.61 -8.69
CA ARG A 11 -1.92 -10.00 -8.28
C ARG A 11 -1.78 -11.04 -9.39
N GLY A 12 -1.13 -10.68 -10.49
CA GLY A 12 -0.76 -11.59 -11.56
C GLY A 12 0.17 -10.90 -12.55
N ASP A 13 0.91 -11.71 -13.30
CA ASP A 13 1.86 -11.21 -14.29
C ASP A 13 1.17 -10.39 -15.38
N HIS A 14 -0.10 -10.69 -15.71
CA HIS A 14 -0.86 -9.97 -16.73
C HIS A 14 -1.11 -8.49 -16.37
N GLY A 15 -1.67 -8.20 -15.19
CA GLY A 15 -1.94 -6.81 -14.76
C GLY A 15 -0.67 -6.01 -14.52
N PHE A 16 0.42 -6.70 -14.12
CA PHE A 16 1.75 -6.11 -14.07
C PHE A 16 2.27 -5.80 -15.48
N TRP A 17 2.29 -6.76 -16.40
CA TRP A 17 2.80 -6.58 -17.76
C TRP A 17 1.99 -5.58 -18.59
N GLU A 18 0.67 -5.48 -18.41
CA GLU A 18 -0.14 -4.43 -19.06
C GLU A 18 0.23 -3.03 -18.58
N ALA A 19 0.55 -2.89 -17.30
CA ALA A 19 0.92 -1.62 -16.69
C ALA A 19 2.40 -1.25 -16.88
N TYR A 20 3.21 -2.27 -17.19
CA TYR A 20 4.64 -2.17 -17.38
C TYR A 20 5.05 -2.97 -18.65
N PRO A 21 4.54 -2.63 -19.86
CA PRO A 21 4.83 -3.40 -21.08
C PRO A 21 6.33 -3.56 -21.39
N PRO A 22 7.19 -2.56 -21.11
CA PRO A 22 8.62 -2.74 -21.25
C PRO A 22 9.23 -3.80 -20.30
N TYR A 23 8.74 -3.91 -19.05
CA TYR A 23 9.19 -4.97 -18.13
C TYR A 23 8.67 -6.35 -18.53
N ALA A 24 7.52 -6.42 -19.21
CA ALA A 24 7.04 -7.64 -19.84
C ALA A 24 8.02 -8.15 -20.91
N ARG A 25 8.62 -7.24 -21.69
CA ARG A 25 9.66 -7.61 -22.68
C ARG A 25 10.93 -8.18 -22.04
N LEU A 26 11.22 -7.78 -20.80
CA LEU A 26 12.35 -8.31 -20.02
C LEU A 26 12.04 -9.66 -19.37
N GLY A 27 10.79 -10.15 -19.44
CA GLY A 27 10.37 -11.41 -18.84
C GLY A 27 10.37 -11.42 -17.30
N MET A 28 10.52 -10.25 -16.67
CA MET A 28 10.61 -10.11 -15.23
C MET A 28 9.22 -10.00 -14.59
N ARG A 29 9.01 -10.72 -13.49
CA ARG A 29 7.80 -10.67 -12.68
C ARG A 29 7.94 -9.64 -11.56
N PHE A 30 6.82 -9.16 -11.05
CA PHE A 30 6.80 -8.20 -9.94
C PHE A 30 7.61 -8.67 -8.73
N VAL A 31 7.48 -9.95 -8.36
CA VAL A 31 8.16 -10.53 -7.20
C VAL A 31 9.68 -10.54 -7.39
N GLU A 32 10.15 -10.69 -8.63
CA GLU A 32 11.57 -10.67 -8.96
C GLU A 32 12.12 -9.26 -8.86
N LEU A 33 11.36 -8.23 -9.27
CA LEU A 33 11.78 -6.82 -9.15
C LEU A 33 11.65 -6.25 -7.73
N ALA A 34 10.80 -6.86 -6.89
CA ALA A 34 10.61 -6.48 -5.48
C ALA A 34 11.59 -7.23 -4.57
N ASP A 35 12.87 -7.22 -4.94
CA ASP A 35 13.99 -7.85 -4.25
C ASP A 35 15.09 -6.80 -3.97
N PRO A 36 15.57 -6.66 -2.72
CA PRO A 36 16.63 -5.70 -2.39
C PRO A 36 17.96 -5.98 -3.10
N GLU A 37 18.21 -7.19 -3.57
CA GLU A 37 19.44 -7.57 -4.30
C GLU A 37 19.64 -6.70 -5.55
N HIS A 38 18.57 -6.32 -6.24
CA HIS A 38 18.67 -5.46 -7.44
C HIS A 38 19.27 -4.10 -7.15
N PHE A 39 19.06 -3.52 -5.96
CA PHE A 39 19.70 -2.25 -5.61
C PHE A 39 21.22 -2.39 -5.45
N THR A 40 21.72 -3.59 -5.19
CA THR A 40 23.16 -3.87 -5.07
C THR A 40 23.74 -4.31 -6.41
N ALA A 41 23.05 -5.21 -7.12
CA ALA A 41 23.53 -5.79 -8.37
C ALA A 41 23.35 -4.85 -9.57
N ASP A 42 22.23 -4.12 -9.62
CA ASP A 42 21.84 -3.26 -10.73
C ASP A 42 20.97 -2.08 -10.26
N PRO A 43 21.57 -1.07 -9.60
CA PRO A 43 20.83 0.03 -8.99
C PRO A 43 20.06 0.88 -10.01
N GLU A 44 20.49 0.92 -11.27
CA GLU A 44 19.77 1.61 -12.33
C GLU A 44 18.48 0.89 -12.71
N LEU A 45 18.49 -0.44 -12.81
CA LEU A 45 17.27 -1.23 -13.04
C LEU A 45 16.31 -1.07 -11.85
N ALA A 46 16.82 -1.21 -10.63
CA ALA A 46 16.02 -1.07 -9.42
C ALA A 46 15.36 0.32 -9.32
N TRP A 47 16.14 1.39 -9.54
CA TRP A 47 15.61 2.74 -9.55
C TRP A 47 14.74 3.05 -10.76
N GLY A 48 14.97 2.41 -11.90
CA GLY A 48 14.06 2.50 -13.03
C GLY A 48 12.66 1.99 -12.67
N PHE A 49 12.59 0.90 -11.91
CA PHE A 49 11.33 0.31 -11.45
C PHE A 49 10.64 1.17 -10.40
N TYR A 50 11.36 1.51 -9.33
CA TYR A 50 10.81 2.27 -8.22
C TYR A 50 10.62 3.75 -8.54
N GLY A 51 11.47 4.34 -9.37
CA GLY A 51 11.35 5.72 -9.85
C GLY A 51 10.09 5.92 -10.69
N HIS A 52 9.84 5.02 -11.66
CA HIS A 52 8.62 5.03 -12.45
C HIS A 52 7.36 4.88 -11.57
N ARG A 53 7.39 3.98 -10.58
CA ARG A 53 6.28 3.80 -9.63
C ARG A 53 6.05 5.00 -8.71
N LEU A 54 7.12 5.63 -8.23
CA LEU A 54 7.03 6.82 -7.39
C LEU A 54 6.29 7.93 -8.15
N GLU A 55 6.64 8.16 -9.42
CA GLU A 55 5.97 9.17 -10.25
C GLU A 55 4.52 8.79 -10.55
N LEU A 56 4.25 7.53 -10.92
CA LEU A 56 2.89 7.04 -11.12
C LEU A 56 2.00 7.29 -9.89
N TYR A 57 2.50 6.94 -8.70
CA TYR A 57 1.73 7.11 -7.45
C TYR A 57 1.53 8.58 -7.09
N ARG A 58 2.51 9.44 -7.34
CA ARG A 58 2.37 10.90 -7.15
C ARG A 58 1.31 11.52 -8.05
N ARG A 59 1.18 11.04 -9.29
CA ARG A 59 0.17 11.55 -10.25
C ARG A 59 -1.22 10.99 -10.02
N THR A 60 -1.34 9.86 -9.34
CA THR A 60 -2.62 9.18 -9.23
C THR A 60 -3.54 9.89 -8.24
N VAL A 61 -4.74 10.26 -8.71
CA VAL A 61 -5.78 10.87 -7.88
C VAL A 61 -6.61 9.76 -7.20
N PRO A 62 -6.73 9.74 -5.85
CA PRO A 62 -7.57 8.76 -5.16
C PRO A 62 -9.03 8.85 -5.61
N HIS A 63 -9.66 7.71 -5.90
CA HIS A 63 -11.09 7.67 -6.25
C HIS A 63 -11.99 8.13 -5.08
N ALA A 64 -13.24 8.48 -5.37
CA ALA A 64 -14.18 9.05 -4.40
C ALA A 64 -14.45 8.17 -3.15
N GLY A 65 -14.19 6.87 -3.23
CA GLY A 65 -14.39 5.93 -2.12
C GLY A 65 -13.46 6.20 -0.94
N PHE A 66 -12.28 6.79 -1.15
CA PHE A 66 -11.43 7.25 -0.05
C PHE A 66 -12.13 8.36 0.77
N ALA A 67 -12.78 9.31 0.10
CA ALA A 67 -13.52 10.37 0.76
C ALA A 67 -14.75 9.84 1.51
N LEU A 68 -15.44 8.83 0.97
CA LEU A 68 -16.54 8.14 1.66
C LEU A 68 -16.07 7.52 2.98
N LEU A 69 -14.98 6.74 2.95
CA LEU A 69 -14.40 6.14 4.16
C LEU A 69 -14.00 7.19 5.20
N ARG A 70 -13.44 8.32 4.76
CA ARG A 70 -13.08 9.43 5.65
C ARG A 70 -14.31 10.05 6.29
N SER A 71 -15.35 10.33 5.50
CA SER A 71 -16.65 10.83 5.96
C SER A 71 -17.32 9.90 6.98
N TRP A 72 -17.22 8.58 6.77
CA TRP A 72 -17.74 7.60 7.73
C TRP A 72 -16.97 7.69 9.05
N GLY A 73 -15.65 7.79 8.97
CA GLY A 73 -14.77 7.99 10.11
C GLY A 73 -15.03 9.26 10.90
N GLU A 74 -15.20 10.39 10.21
CA GLU A 74 -15.47 11.70 10.83
C GLU A 74 -16.79 11.70 11.62
N ARG A 75 -17.77 10.89 11.21
CA ARG A 75 -19.05 10.71 11.90
C ARG A 75 -19.02 9.64 13.00
N ALA A 76 -18.05 8.73 12.95
CA ALA A 76 -17.96 7.61 13.89
C ALA A 76 -17.29 8.04 15.21
N PRO A 77 -17.83 7.64 16.37
CA PRO A 77 -17.13 7.78 17.64
C PRO A 77 -15.77 7.09 17.59
N GLY A 78 -14.70 7.80 17.94
CA GLY A 78 -13.33 7.26 17.89
C GLY A 78 -12.62 7.46 16.54
N GLY A 79 -13.31 7.93 15.50
CA GLY A 79 -12.73 8.25 14.21
C GLY A 79 -12.44 7.03 13.33
N VAL A 80 -11.62 7.24 12.29
CA VAL A 80 -11.12 6.18 11.41
C VAL A 80 -9.60 6.01 11.56
N ARG A 81 -9.16 4.76 11.39
CA ARG A 81 -7.75 4.39 11.21
C ARG A 81 -7.63 3.42 10.06
N VAL A 82 -6.48 3.44 9.39
CA VAL A 82 -6.19 2.63 8.21
C VAL A 82 -5.03 1.68 8.51
N PHE A 83 -5.20 0.42 8.15
CA PHE A 83 -4.13 -0.55 8.01
C PHE A 83 -4.01 -0.89 6.53
N THR A 84 -2.85 -0.69 5.92
CA THR A 84 -2.65 -0.91 4.48
C THR A 84 -1.38 -1.67 4.20
N SER A 85 -1.44 -2.60 3.24
CA SER A 85 -0.27 -3.23 2.61
C SER A 85 0.22 -2.46 1.39
N ASN A 86 -0.52 -1.45 0.95
CA ASN A 86 -0.10 -0.61 -0.17
C ASN A 86 0.99 0.35 0.29
N VAL A 87 1.91 0.63 -0.62
CA VAL A 87 3.05 1.54 -0.42
C VAL A 87 2.87 2.86 -1.18
N ASP A 88 1.68 3.11 -1.72
CA ASP A 88 1.38 4.16 -2.70
C ASP A 88 1.11 5.55 -2.11
N GLY A 89 0.79 5.64 -0.81
CA GLY A 89 0.49 6.90 -0.13
C GLY A 89 -0.90 7.49 -0.43
N GLN A 90 -1.81 6.78 -1.11
CA GLN A 90 -3.11 7.34 -1.52
C GLN A 90 -4.02 7.70 -0.34
N PHE A 91 -3.93 6.98 0.79
CA PHE A 91 -4.67 7.35 1.99
C PHE A 91 -4.24 8.71 2.54
N GLN A 92 -2.94 9.00 2.54
CA GLN A 92 -2.40 10.29 2.98
C GLN A 92 -2.82 11.42 2.04
N VAL A 93 -2.77 11.19 0.72
CA VAL A 93 -3.30 12.16 -0.28
C VAL A 93 -4.79 12.42 -0.07
N ALA A 94 -5.57 11.39 0.30
CA ALA A 94 -6.97 11.53 0.65
C ALA A 94 -7.22 12.17 2.05
N GLY A 95 -6.17 12.58 2.77
CA GLY A 95 -6.27 13.30 4.05
C GLY A 95 -6.39 12.41 5.29
N PHE A 96 -6.09 11.11 5.19
CA PHE A 96 -6.03 10.25 6.37
C PHE A 96 -4.73 10.50 7.16
N THR A 97 -4.85 10.74 8.47
CA THR A 97 -3.71 10.99 9.35
C THR A 97 -3.30 9.77 10.18
N GLY A 98 -4.21 8.84 10.43
CA GLY A 98 -3.95 7.63 11.21
C GLY A 98 -3.81 6.39 10.32
N VAL A 99 -2.70 6.29 9.61
CA VAL A 99 -2.40 5.22 8.64
C VAL A 99 -1.21 4.39 9.12
N ALA A 100 -1.37 3.07 9.14
CA ALA A 100 -0.28 2.11 9.34
C ALA A 100 0.03 1.39 8.03
N GLU A 101 1.23 1.67 7.49
CA GLU A 101 1.74 1.12 6.24
C GLU A 101 2.60 -0.12 6.55
N ALA A 102 1.99 -1.29 6.49
CA ALA A 102 2.56 -2.56 6.96
C ALA A 102 3.81 -3.01 6.18
N HIS A 103 4.01 -2.49 4.97
CA HIS A 103 5.16 -2.80 4.11
C HIS A 103 6.00 -1.55 3.79
N GLY A 104 5.93 -0.52 4.62
CA GLY A 104 6.61 0.75 4.38
C GLY A 104 5.93 1.61 3.30
N SER A 105 6.67 2.57 2.74
CA SER A 105 6.11 3.60 1.84
C SER A 105 7.11 3.98 0.76
N ILE A 106 6.66 4.12 -0.49
CA ILE A 106 7.55 4.57 -1.58
C ILE A 106 7.99 6.03 -1.40
N HIS A 107 7.21 6.81 -0.65
CA HIS A 107 7.45 8.22 -0.40
C HIS A 107 8.52 8.48 0.68
N HIS A 108 9.18 7.42 1.14
CA HIS A 108 10.26 7.48 2.09
C HIS A 108 11.45 6.67 1.58
N LEU A 109 12.65 7.14 1.89
CA LEU A 109 13.91 6.52 1.53
C LEU A 109 14.68 6.09 2.78
N GLN A 110 15.57 5.12 2.57
CA GLN A 110 16.58 4.69 3.52
C GLN A 110 17.91 4.48 2.79
N CYS A 111 19.00 4.39 3.54
CA CYS A 111 20.31 4.03 2.98
C CYS A 111 20.30 2.55 2.58
N LEU A 112 20.81 2.21 1.39
CA LEU A 112 20.95 0.81 0.97
C LEU A 112 21.91 0.04 1.89
N ALA A 113 23.08 0.64 2.17
CA ALA A 113 24.10 0.07 3.04
C ALA A 113 23.75 0.17 4.53
N ARG A 114 22.62 0.80 4.87
CA ARG A 114 22.17 1.03 6.25
C ARG A 114 23.28 1.61 7.14
N CYS A 115 23.97 2.65 6.65
CA CYS A 115 24.94 3.40 7.46
C CYS A 115 24.29 4.13 8.66
N THR A 116 22.96 4.26 8.63
CA THR A 116 22.11 4.88 9.64
C THR A 116 20.72 4.23 9.58
N GLU A 117 19.96 4.34 10.67
CA GLU A 117 18.54 3.98 10.74
C GLU A 117 17.62 5.16 10.31
N ARG A 118 18.20 6.23 9.76
CA ARG A 118 17.43 7.38 9.30
C ARG A 118 16.53 6.98 8.14
N ILE A 119 15.25 7.30 8.26
CA ILE A 119 14.26 7.31 7.20
C ILE A 119 13.97 8.78 6.84
N TRP A 120 13.91 9.11 5.55
CA TRP A 120 13.64 10.49 5.11
C TRP A 120 12.64 10.53 3.95
N PRO A 121 11.95 11.66 3.72
CA PRO A 121 11.04 11.81 2.59
C PRO A 121 11.75 11.59 1.24
N ALA A 122 11.06 10.97 0.29
CA ALA A 122 11.56 10.72 -1.05
C ALA A 122 11.47 11.97 -1.94
N ASP A 123 12.07 13.09 -1.53
CA ASP A 123 12.08 14.36 -2.28
C ASP A 123 13.07 14.31 -3.46
N VAL A 124 12.89 13.31 -4.31
CA VAL A 124 13.72 13.00 -5.48
C VAL A 124 12.84 12.87 -6.72
N THR A 125 13.44 13.17 -7.87
CA THR A 125 12.89 12.86 -9.19
C THR A 125 13.88 11.92 -9.87
N VAL A 126 13.38 10.78 -10.34
CA VAL A 126 14.20 9.77 -11.01
C VAL A 126 13.83 9.79 -12.49
N THR A 127 14.78 10.16 -13.33
CA THR A 127 14.61 10.06 -14.79
C THR A 127 14.71 8.61 -15.18
N VAL A 128 13.68 8.09 -15.87
CA VAL A 128 13.63 6.70 -16.34
C VAL A 128 13.64 6.72 -17.87
N ASP A 129 14.53 5.94 -18.46
CA ASP A 129 14.47 5.61 -19.89
C ASP A 129 13.35 4.59 -20.09
N GLU A 130 12.29 4.97 -20.79
CA GLU A 130 11.11 4.11 -21.00
C GLU A 130 11.37 2.91 -21.95
N GLU A 131 12.45 2.95 -22.74
CA GLU A 131 12.80 1.84 -23.62
C GLU A 131 13.43 0.70 -22.81
N THR A 132 14.41 1.05 -21.97
CA THR A 132 15.18 0.11 -21.16
C THR A 132 14.60 -0.11 -19.75
N MET A 133 13.71 0.77 -19.32
CA MET A 133 13.20 0.90 -17.95
C MET A 133 14.27 1.08 -16.89
N ARG A 134 15.41 1.66 -17.24
CA ARG A 134 16.50 1.94 -16.31
C ARG A 134 16.47 3.40 -15.88
N ALA A 135 16.86 3.66 -14.64
CA ALA A 135 17.07 5.01 -14.17
C ALA A 135 18.35 5.60 -14.79
N VAL A 136 18.27 6.84 -15.24
CA VAL A 136 19.40 7.61 -15.73
C VAL A 136 20.11 8.26 -14.54
N PRO A 137 21.44 8.08 -14.36
CA PRO A 137 22.18 8.74 -13.30
C PRO A 137 22.08 10.29 -13.37
N PRO A 138 22.22 10.99 -12.23
CA PRO A 138 22.57 10.47 -10.91
C PRO A 138 21.41 9.76 -10.21
N LEU A 139 21.71 8.63 -9.56
CA LEU A 139 20.73 7.90 -8.75
C LEU A 139 20.56 8.55 -7.37
N PRO A 140 19.41 8.40 -6.71
CA PRO A 140 19.20 8.87 -5.35
C PRO A 140 20.27 8.33 -4.38
N SER A 141 20.83 9.23 -3.56
CA SER A 141 21.90 8.92 -2.62
C SER A 141 21.52 9.20 -1.17
N CYS A 142 22.20 8.51 -0.26
CA CYS A 142 22.07 8.70 1.17
C CYS A 142 22.70 10.04 1.58
N PRO A 143 21.99 10.90 2.33
CA PRO A 143 22.51 12.20 2.74
C PRO A 143 23.69 12.10 3.72
N ASP A 144 23.85 10.95 4.40
CA ASP A 144 24.84 10.79 5.46
C ASP A 144 26.15 10.15 4.97
N CYS A 145 26.11 9.24 3.99
CA CYS A 145 27.32 8.56 3.46
C CYS A 145 27.55 8.71 1.96
N GLY A 146 26.62 9.30 1.20
CA GLY A 146 26.71 9.44 -0.26
C GLY A 146 26.48 8.15 -1.06
N GLY A 147 26.33 7.00 -0.40
CA GLY A 147 25.99 5.72 -1.06
C GLY A 147 24.57 5.70 -1.63
N VAL A 148 24.20 4.66 -2.37
CA VAL A 148 22.87 4.53 -2.99
C VAL A 148 21.76 4.54 -1.92
N ALA A 149 20.73 5.34 -2.14
CA ALA A 149 19.48 5.27 -1.39
C ALA A 149 18.53 4.27 -2.05
N ARG A 150 17.58 3.76 -1.28
CA ARG A 150 16.48 2.92 -1.78
C ARG A 150 15.16 3.33 -1.12
N PRO A 151 13.99 3.03 -1.71
CA PRO A 151 12.72 3.18 -1.04
C PRO A 151 12.67 2.39 0.27
N ASN A 152 12.11 3.00 1.32
CA ASN A 152 11.79 2.36 2.59
C ASN A 152 10.50 1.53 2.44
N ILE A 153 10.61 0.51 1.59
CA ILE A 153 9.59 -0.51 1.33
C ILE A 153 10.15 -1.85 1.78
N LEU A 154 9.37 -2.59 2.56
CA LEU A 154 9.69 -3.96 2.92
C LEU A 154 9.54 -4.84 1.66
N MET A 155 10.67 -5.32 1.14
CA MET A 155 10.76 -6.22 0.00
C MET A 155 10.83 -7.68 0.46
N PHE A 156 10.72 -8.64 -0.47
CA PHE A 156 10.89 -10.05 -0.12
C PHE A 156 12.35 -10.32 0.28
N GLY A 157 12.56 -11.06 1.37
CA GLY A 157 13.92 -11.40 1.86
C GLY A 157 14.72 -10.23 2.45
N ASP A 158 14.07 -9.11 2.74
CA ASP A 158 14.77 -7.86 3.06
C ASP A 158 15.13 -7.70 4.54
N PHE A 159 16.31 -8.18 4.90
CA PHE A 159 16.89 -8.02 6.24
C PHE A 159 17.51 -6.63 6.48
N GLY A 160 17.64 -5.80 5.44
CA GLY A 160 18.18 -4.45 5.49
C GLY A 160 17.13 -3.36 5.70
N TRP A 161 15.85 -3.72 5.73
CA TRP A 161 14.74 -2.77 5.89
C TRP A 161 14.75 -2.12 7.28
N VAL A 162 14.63 -0.80 7.32
CA VAL A 162 14.48 -0.03 8.57
C VAL A 162 12.99 0.11 8.89
N GLY A 163 12.51 -0.64 9.88
CA GLY A 163 11.08 -0.79 10.20
C GLY A 163 10.51 0.25 11.18
N ASP A 164 11.35 1.09 11.80
CA ASP A 164 10.98 1.93 12.95
C ASP A 164 9.72 2.80 12.72
N ARG A 165 9.58 3.38 11.52
CA ARG A 165 8.40 4.17 11.14
C ARG A 165 7.14 3.32 11.10
N THR A 166 7.19 2.16 10.45
CA THR A 166 6.05 1.22 10.38
C THR A 166 5.70 0.68 11.76
N ASP A 167 6.69 0.35 12.57
CA ASP A 167 6.48 -0.15 13.93
C ASP A 167 5.79 0.89 14.82
N ALA A 168 6.17 2.17 14.72
CA ALA A 168 5.50 3.26 15.41
C ALA A 168 4.03 3.38 14.99
N GLN A 169 3.74 3.38 13.68
CA GLN A 169 2.37 3.44 13.17
C GLN A 169 1.52 2.25 13.64
N LEU A 170 2.10 1.04 13.63
CA LEU A 170 1.41 -0.17 14.08
C LEU A 170 1.13 -0.16 15.59
N ARG A 171 2.04 0.38 16.41
CA ARG A 171 1.79 0.58 17.84
C ARG A 171 0.62 1.53 18.06
N GLU A 172 0.63 2.70 17.43
CA GLU A 172 -0.45 3.70 17.56
C GLU A 172 -1.81 3.15 17.11
N LEU A 173 -1.84 2.43 15.98
CA LEU A 173 -3.04 1.77 15.47
C LEU A 173 -3.57 0.74 16.47
N ASN A 174 -2.70 -0.10 17.03
CA ASN A 174 -3.10 -1.14 17.97
C ASN A 174 -3.61 -0.56 19.29
N GLU A 175 -2.98 0.51 19.79
CA GLU A 175 -3.45 1.23 20.97
C GLU A 175 -4.81 1.87 20.73
N TRP A 176 -5.01 2.51 19.59
CA TRP A 176 -6.31 3.05 19.20
C TRP A 176 -7.37 1.95 19.11
N ARG A 177 -7.05 0.83 18.47
CA ARG A 177 -7.95 -0.33 18.28
C ARG A 177 -8.44 -0.90 19.61
N ARG A 178 -7.54 -1.06 20.59
CA ARG A 178 -7.88 -1.61 21.92
C ARG A 178 -8.90 -0.77 22.69
N ARG A 179 -9.06 0.51 22.33
CA ARG A 179 -10.04 1.42 22.94
C ARG A 179 -11.43 1.35 22.28
N GLN A 180 -11.56 0.72 21.11
CA GLN A 180 -12.82 0.63 20.38
C GLN A 180 -13.56 -0.67 20.76
N ARG A 181 -14.77 -0.53 21.31
CA ARG A 181 -15.61 -1.69 21.69
C ARG A 181 -16.50 -2.18 20.55
N ASP A 182 -16.99 -1.25 19.73
CA ASP A 182 -17.92 -1.52 18.63
C ASP A 182 -17.26 -1.28 17.27
N LEU A 183 -16.05 -1.82 17.08
CA LEU A 183 -15.28 -1.63 15.86
C LEU A 183 -15.90 -2.38 14.68
N VAL A 184 -16.13 -1.65 13.59
CA VAL A 184 -16.43 -2.19 12.26
C VAL A 184 -15.16 -2.18 11.41
N VAL A 185 -14.86 -3.31 10.77
CA VAL A 185 -13.71 -3.46 9.88
C VAL A 185 -14.20 -3.55 8.44
N VAL A 186 -13.74 -2.63 7.60
CA VAL A 186 -13.97 -2.68 6.15
C VAL A 186 -12.67 -3.08 5.46
N GLU A 187 -12.62 -4.32 4.97
CA GLU A 187 -11.48 -4.87 4.24
C GLU A 187 -11.68 -4.70 2.73
N LEU A 188 -10.70 -4.09 2.06
CA LEU A 188 -10.85 -3.63 0.69
C LEU A 188 -9.78 -4.27 -0.19
N GLY A 189 -10.20 -5.30 -0.93
CA GLY A 189 -9.45 -5.96 -1.96
C GLY A 189 -8.15 -6.55 -1.44
N ALA A 190 -8.18 -7.35 -0.37
CA ALA A 190 -7.03 -8.15 0.09
C ALA A 190 -7.13 -9.61 -0.40
N GLY A 191 -6.04 -10.17 -0.91
CA GLY A 191 -5.98 -11.54 -1.46
C GLY A 191 -5.33 -12.56 -0.54
N ARG A 192 -5.24 -13.82 -0.97
CA ARG A 192 -4.64 -14.94 -0.19
C ARG A 192 -3.13 -15.07 -0.30
N ALA A 193 -2.50 -14.60 -1.39
CA ALA A 193 -1.07 -14.78 -1.63
C ALA A 193 -0.20 -14.10 -0.55
N VAL A 194 -0.53 -12.84 -0.21
CA VAL A 194 0.05 -12.11 0.93
C VAL A 194 -1.10 -11.77 1.89
N PRO A 195 -1.39 -12.65 2.87
CA PRO A 195 -2.63 -12.57 3.66
C PRO A 195 -2.56 -11.58 4.82
N THR A 196 -1.56 -10.69 4.88
CA THR A 196 -1.32 -9.76 5.99
C THR A 196 -2.57 -8.95 6.35
N VAL A 197 -3.19 -8.31 5.35
CA VAL A 197 -4.42 -7.52 5.55
C VAL A 197 -5.59 -8.41 5.96
N ARG A 198 -5.75 -9.59 5.34
CA ARG A 198 -6.84 -10.52 5.67
C ARG A 198 -6.76 -11.00 7.12
N ARG A 199 -5.57 -11.42 7.55
CA ARG A 199 -5.31 -11.86 8.93
C ARG A 199 -5.55 -10.73 9.91
N TYR A 200 -5.08 -9.51 9.59
CA TYR A 200 -5.29 -8.35 10.46
C TYR A 200 -6.78 -8.02 10.60
N ALA A 201 -7.53 -8.00 9.51
CA ALA A 201 -8.97 -7.72 9.51
C ALA A 201 -9.77 -8.76 10.31
N GLU A 202 -9.45 -10.04 10.14
CA GLU A 202 -10.07 -11.15 10.90
C GLU A 202 -9.77 -11.04 12.40
N LEU A 203 -8.54 -10.71 12.78
CA LEU A 203 -8.16 -10.48 14.19
C LEU A 203 -8.80 -9.21 14.76
N ALA A 204 -8.93 -8.15 13.96
CA ALA A 204 -9.49 -6.88 14.39
C ALA A 204 -11.01 -6.96 14.64
N SER A 205 -11.70 -7.76 13.84
CA SER A 205 -13.15 -7.98 13.94
C SER A 205 -13.54 -9.18 14.80
N ALA A 206 -12.59 -9.97 15.30
CA ALA A 206 -12.87 -11.24 15.98
C ALA A 206 -13.88 -11.14 17.14
N ALA A 207 -13.83 -10.02 17.89
CA ALA A 207 -14.72 -9.77 19.02
C ALA A 207 -16.12 -9.30 18.62
N THR A 208 -16.23 -8.49 17.56
CA THR A 208 -17.51 -7.88 17.13
C THR A 208 -18.22 -8.68 16.05
N GLY A 209 -17.47 -9.48 15.27
CA GLY A 209 -17.95 -10.10 14.03
C GLY A 209 -18.26 -9.10 12.92
N ALA A 210 -18.00 -7.80 13.13
CA ALA A 210 -18.36 -6.74 12.21
C ALA A 210 -17.26 -6.56 11.14
N LEU A 211 -17.14 -7.53 10.24
CA LEU A 211 -16.24 -7.52 9.10
C LEU A 211 -17.04 -7.37 7.80
N ILE A 212 -16.71 -6.38 6.99
CA ILE A 212 -17.18 -6.24 5.61
C ILE A 212 -15.98 -6.46 4.70
N ARG A 213 -15.98 -7.51 3.89
CA ARG A 213 -14.92 -7.82 2.92
C ARG A 213 -15.42 -7.54 1.51
N ILE A 214 -14.77 -6.59 0.83
CA ILE A 214 -15.06 -6.20 -0.54
C ILE A 214 -13.89 -6.64 -1.41
N ASN A 215 -14.10 -7.63 -2.29
CA ASN A 215 -13.07 -8.08 -3.22
C ASN A 215 -13.72 -8.75 -4.43
N PRO A 216 -13.39 -8.39 -5.68
CA PRO A 216 -14.05 -8.96 -6.86
C PRO A 216 -13.74 -10.45 -7.09
N ARG A 217 -12.60 -10.95 -6.60
CA ARG A 217 -12.14 -12.34 -6.84
C ARG A 217 -12.15 -13.21 -5.59
N GLU A 218 -11.86 -12.63 -4.42
CA GLU A 218 -11.70 -13.37 -3.17
C GLU A 218 -12.53 -12.75 -2.01
N PRO A 219 -13.86 -12.62 -2.16
CA PRO A 219 -14.70 -11.91 -1.19
C PRO A 219 -14.98 -12.71 0.09
N GLU A 220 -14.63 -13.99 0.12
CA GLU A 220 -15.16 -14.92 1.13
C GLU A 220 -14.65 -14.59 2.53
N VAL A 221 -15.56 -14.60 3.49
CA VAL A 221 -15.27 -14.41 4.93
C VAL A 221 -15.29 -15.76 5.63
N ARG A 222 -14.28 -16.05 6.44
CA ARG A 222 -14.20 -17.32 7.17
C ARG A 222 -15.32 -17.41 8.22
N HIS A 223 -15.85 -18.61 8.40
CA HIS A 223 -16.82 -18.95 9.46
C HIS A 223 -18.12 -18.12 9.46
N GLY A 224 -18.48 -17.47 8.34
CA GLY A 224 -19.70 -16.68 8.22
C GLY A 224 -19.76 -15.44 9.14
N ARG A 225 -18.63 -15.03 9.73
CA ARG A 225 -18.55 -13.89 10.65
C ARG A 225 -18.25 -12.58 9.91
N GLY A 226 -19.19 -12.16 9.08
CA GLY A 226 -19.10 -10.90 8.33
C GLY A 226 -19.91 -10.90 7.03
N VAL A 227 -19.77 -9.82 6.27
CA VAL A 227 -20.42 -9.59 4.98
C VAL A 227 -19.37 -9.73 3.87
N SER A 228 -19.71 -10.50 2.84
CA SER A 228 -18.87 -10.74 1.67
C SER A 228 -19.47 -10.02 0.46
N ILE A 229 -18.71 -9.12 -0.16
CA ILE A 229 -19.17 -8.30 -1.31
C ILE A 229 -18.22 -8.54 -2.51
N PRO A 230 -18.66 -9.29 -3.55
CA PRO A 230 -17.88 -9.56 -4.75
C PRO A 230 -17.90 -8.35 -5.72
N SER A 231 -17.21 -7.27 -5.35
CA SER A 231 -17.24 -6.02 -6.12
C SER A 231 -15.91 -5.26 -6.01
N GLY A 232 -15.73 -4.27 -6.90
CA GLY A 232 -14.71 -3.22 -6.75
C GLY A 232 -14.96 -2.39 -5.49
N ALA A 233 -13.94 -1.69 -5.01
CA ALA A 233 -14.04 -0.89 -3.81
C ALA A 233 -14.97 0.31 -3.98
N LEU A 234 -14.80 1.11 -5.05
CA LEU A 234 -15.65 2.27 -5.32
C LEU A 234 -17.14 1.92 -5.42
N PRO A 235 -17.59 1.00 -6.31
CA PRO A 235 -19.01 0.69 -6.42
C PRO A 235 -19.60 0.14 -5.11
N ALA A 236 -18.86 -0.71 -4.39
CA ALA A 236 -19.33 -1.23 -3.10
C ALA A 236 -19.44 -0.14 -2.02
N LEU A 237 -18.44 0.75 -1.91
CA LEU A 237 -18.46 1.84 -0.94
C LEU A 237 -19.56 2.85 -1.24
N SER A 238 -19.83 3.15 -2.51
CA SER A 238 -20.95 4.01 -2.91
C SER A 238 -22.30 3.42 -2.52
N GLU A 239 -22.54 2.13 -2.81
CA GLU A 239 -23.77 1.43 -2.41
C GLU A 239 -23.93 1.39 -0.88
N LEU A 240 -22.85 1.15 -0.14
CA LEU A 240 -22.87 1.20 1.32
C LEU A 240 -23.20 2.61 1.84
N ASP A 241 -22.63 3.66 1.24
CA ASP A 241 -22.91 5.04 1.64
C ASP A 241 -24.39 5.38 1.45
N GLU A 242 -24.99 4.97 0.33
CA GLU A 242 -26.42 5.18 0.07
C GLU A 242 -27.31 4.51 1.13
N ARG A 243 -26.93 3.32 1.59
CA ARG A 243 -27.66 2.58 2.65
C ARG A 243 -27.44 3.15 4.05
N LEU A 244 -26.33 3.85 4.29
CA LEU A 244 -26.01 4.49 5.57
C LEU A 244 -26.67 5.87 5.72
N ARG A 245 -27.32 6.42 4.69
CA ARG A 245 -28.05 7.69 4.77
C ARG A 245 -29.34 7.50 5.58
N PRO A 246 -29.57 8.28 6.64
CA PRO A 246 -30.79 8.17 7.42
C PRO A 246 -32.02 8.51 6.57
N GLY A 247 -33.03 7.64 6.56
CA GLY A 247 -34.31 7.85 5.85
C GLY A 247 -34.67 6.81 4.79
N ARG A 248 -33.97 5.67 4.74
CA ARG A 248 -34.43 4.44 4.07
C ARG A 248 -34.45 3.27 5.03
#